data_AF-A0A920UFX0-F1
#
_entry.id   AF-A0A920UFX0-F1
#
_cell.length_a   1.000
_cell.length_b   1.000
_cell.length_c   1.000
_cell.angle_alpha   90.00
_cell.angle_beta   90.00
_cell.angle_gamma   90.00
#
_symmetry.space_group_name_H-M   'P 1'
#
loop_
_entity.id
_entity.type
_entity.pdbx_description
1 polymer ?
#
loop_
_entity_poly.entity_id
_entity_poly.type
_entity_poly.pdbx_seq_one_letter_code
_entity_poly.pdbx_strand_id
1 'polypeptide(L)'
;MSPVRDLRRPVQFVFAGKAHPRDDEGKRLIQKIIHMSRHSKLSGHLVFLENYDVHVARQMVSGCDVWLNNPRRPLEASGTSGMKATCHGCLNLSILDGWWREGYDGTNGFAIGGDEHPDNVDEQDRLDSENLYKVLSGEVIPCFYDRDKSGIPRAWLGKTRAGHGHVGGPVRHHPHGA
;
A
#
# COMPACT_ATOMS: atom_id res chain seq x y z
N MET A 1 19.22 4.86 3.78
CA MET A 1 19.65 4.31 2.47
C MET A 1 18.38 3.97 1.70
N SER A 2 18.14 4.57 0.53
CA SER A 2 16.84 4.42 -0.17
C SER A 2 16.55 2.95 -0.51
N PRO A 3 15.39 2.39 -0.10
CA PRO A 3 15.06 0.98 -0.34
C PRO A 3 15.01 0.61 -1.82
N VAL A 4 14.76 1.59 -2.70
CA VAL A 4 14.72 1.43 -4.16
C VAL A 4 16.07 1.03 -4.76
N ARG A 5 17.17 1.24 -4.02
CA ARG A 5 18.54 1.03 -4.50
C ARG A 5 19.23 -0.17 -3.88
N ASP A 6 18.52 -0.95 -3.07
CA ASP A 6 19.06 -2.20 -2.53
C ASP A 6 19.02 -3.28 -3.60
N LEU A 7 20.16 -3.52 -4.26
CA LEU A 7 20.28 -4.55 -5.32
C LEU A 7 20.02 -5.97 -4.80
N ARG A 8 20.10 -6.20 -3.49
CA ARG A 8 19.81 -7.51 -2.89
C ARG A 8 18.32 -7.70 -2.62
N ARG A 9 17.58 -6.60 -2.50
CA ARG A 9 16.15 -6.57 -2.17
C ARG A 9 15.45 -5.52 -3.03
N PRO A 10 15.41 -5.72 -4.37
CA PRO A 10 14.87 -4.73 -5.28
C PRO A 10 13.39 -4.43 -5.00
N VAL A 11 12.98 -3.19 -5.15
CA VAL A 11 11.56 -2.79 -5.01
C VAL A 11 11.13 -2.10 -6.28
N GLN A 12 9.89 -2.38 -6.71
CA GLN A 12 9.23 -1.70 -7.79
C GLN A 12 7.90 -1.11 -7.32
N PHE A 13 7.71 0.17 -7.59
CA PHE A 13 6.44 0.84 -7.37
C PHE A 13 5.68 0.93 -8.68
N VAL A 14 4.43 0.49 -8.66
CA VAL A 14 3.52 0.59 -9.79
C VAL A 14 2.38 1.53 -9.40
N PHE A 15 2.32 2.67 -10.07
CA PHE A 15 1.23 3.64 -9.93
C PHE A 15 0.29 3.51 -11.12
N ALA A 16 -0.99 3.75 -10.88
CA ALA A 16 -1.98 3.89 -11.94
C ALA A 16 -3.05 4.89 -11.50
N GLY A 17 -3.61 5.64 -12.45
CA GLY A 17 -4.65 6.59 -12.13
C GLY A 17 -5.03 7.49 -13.28
N LYS A 18 -6.13 8.21 -13.08
CA LYS A 18 -6.63 9.27 -13.95
C LYS A 18 -6.94 10.47 -13.08
N ALA A 19 -6.50 11.66 -13.50
CA ALA A 19 -6.96 12.90 -12.91
C ALA A 19 -8.19 13.40 -13.67
N HIS A 20 -9.15 13.99 -12.95
CA HIS A 20 -10.30 14.61 -13.59
C HIS A 20 -9.84 15.79 -14.49
N PRO A 21 -10.50 16.09 -15.63
CA PRO A 21 -10.12 17.20 -16.50
C PRO A 21 -10.09 18.58 -15.82
N ARG A 22 -10.72 18.73 -14.65
CA ARG A 22 -10.72 19.97 -13.86
C ARG A 22 -9.80 19.93 -12.62
N ASP A 23 -9.12 18.81 -12.41
CA ASP A 23 -8.19 18.63 -11.29
C ASP A 23 -6.74 18.86 -11.77
N ASP A 24 -6.32 20.12 -11.78
CA ASP A 24 -4.99 20.48 -12.28
C ASP A 24 -3.87 20.03 -11.34
N GLU A 25 -4.13 19.96 -10.03
CA GLU A 25 -3.16 19.46 -9.05
C GLU A 25 -2.94 17.95 -9.21
N GLY A 26 -3.99 17.16 -9.38
CA GLY A 26 -3.89 15.74 -9.69
C GLY A 26 -3.12 15.47 -10.99
N LYS A 27 -3.36 16.27 -12.04
CA LYS A 27 -2.58 16.17 -13.29
C LYS A 27 -1.11 16.50 -13.07
N ARG A 28 -0.79 17.55 -12.32
CA ARG A 28 0.61 17.92 -11.99
C ARG A 28 1.31 16.81 -11.22
N LEU A 29 0.63 16.19 -10.26
CA LEU A 29 1.17 15.04 -9.51
C LEU A 29 1.47 13.86 -10.43
N ILE A 30 0.53 13.48 -11.30
CA ILE A 30 0.73 12.41 -12.28
C ILE A 30 1.93 12.73 -13.20
N GLN A 31 2.01 13.95 -13.72
CA GLN A 31 3.14 14.39 -14.54
C GLN A 31 4.47 14.29 -13.80
N LYS A 32 4.51 14.67 -12.51
CA LYS A 32 5.69 14.52 -11.65
C LYS A 32 6.09 13.06 -11.50
N ILE A 33 5.14 12.16 -11.26
CA ILE A 33 5.40 10.71 -11.14
C ILE A 33 5.95 10.13 -12.45
N ILE A 34 5.34 10.48 -13.59
CA ILE A 34 5.81 10.06 -14.92
C ILE A 34 7.22 10.62 -15.21
N HIS A 35 7.47 11.88 -14.84
CA HIS A 35 8.80 12.46 -15.01
C HIS A 35 9.84 11.71 -14.15
N MET A 36 9.51 11.41 -12.90
CA MET A 36 10.39 10.63 -12.03
C MET A 36 10.62 9.21 -12.54
N SER A 37 9.62 8.55 -13.13
CA SER A 37 9.76 7.19 -13.66
C SER A 37 10.68 7.11 -14.87
N ARG A 38 10.79 8.19 -15.66
CA ARG A 38 11.59 8.22 -16.89
C ARG A 38 12.95 8.91 -16.76
N HIS A 39 13.04 9.95 -15.94
CA HIS A 39 14.17 10.88 -15.95
C HIS A 39 14.90 11.00 -14.61
N SER A 40 14.57 10.15 -13.64
CA SER A 40 15.26 10.12 -12.35
C SER A 40 16.03 8.83 -12.13
N LYS A 41 16.76 8.80 -11.01
CA LYS A 41 17.42 7.60 -10.49
C LYS A 41 16.45 6.46 -10.11
N LEU A 42 15.13 6.68 -10.23
CA LEU A 42 14.07 5.70 -10.01
C LEU A 42 13.63 4.98 -11.29
N SER A 43 14.22 5.32 -12.45
CA SER A 43 13.94 4.62 -13.71
C SER A 43 14.17 3.11 -13.55
N GLY A 44 13.19 2.31 -13.97
CA GLY A 44 13.16 0.84 -13.79
C GLY A 44 12.57 0.36 -12.46
N HIS A 45 12.45 1.25 -11.47
CA HIS A 45 11.89 0.95 -10.15
C HIS A 45 10.57 1.68 -9.87
N LEU A 46 10.19 2.62 -10.72
CA LEU A 46 8.94 3.34 -10.67
C LEU A 46 8.27 3.21 -12.04
N VAL A 47 7.06 2.69 -12.07
CA VAL A 47 6.25 2.50 -13.29
C VAL A 47 4.93 3.23 -13.09
N PHE A 48 4.51 3.96 -14.13
CA PHE A 48 3.18 4.57 -14.17
C PHE A 48 2.38 3.94 -15.30
N LEU A 49 1.23 3.37 -14.98
CA LEU A 49 0.29 2.78 -15.92
C LEU A 49 -0.82 3.80 -16.22
N GLU A 50 -0.80 4.29 -17.45
CA GLU A 50 -1.83 5.21 -17.95
C GLU A 50 -3.15 4.46 -18.18
N ASN A 51 -4.24 5.24 -18.31
CA ASN A 51 -5.55 4.72 -18.69
C ASN A 51 -6.16 3.65 -17.76
N TYR A 52 -5.88 3.73 -16.46
CA TYR A 52 -6.46 2.84 -15.45
C TYR A 52 -7.97 2.60 -15.68
N ASP A 53 -8.31 1.34 -15.92
CA ASP A 53 -9.65 0.83 -16.12
C ASP A 53 -9.79 -0.51 -15.41
N VAL A 54 -10.94 -1.17 -15.55
CA VAL A 54 -11.21 -2.46 -14.90
C VAL A 54 -10.24 -3.55 -15.38
N HIS A 55 -9.77 -3.49 -16.63
CA HIS A 55 -8.83 -4.47 -17.16
C HIS A 55 -7.44 -4.31 -16.52
N VAL A 56 -6.94 -3.08 -16.44
CA VAL A 56 -5.68 -2.75 -15.75
C VAL A 56 -5.79 -3.10 -14.26
N ALA A 57 -6.90 -2.75 -13.61
CA ALA A 57 -7.15 -3.05 -12.21
C ALA A 57 -7.06 -4.57 -11.94
N ARG A 58 -7.68 -5.39 -12.80
CA ARG A 58 -7.63 -6.85 -12.67
C ARG A 58 -6.19 -7.37 -12.72
N GLN A 59 -5.39 -6.89 -13.66
CA GLN A 59 -3.99 -7.30 -13.79
C GLN A 59 -3.16 -6.89 -12.58
N MET A 60 -3.31 -5.63 -12.13
CA MET A 60 -2.60 -5.11 -10.96
C MET A 60 -2.93 -5.90 -9.70
N VAL A 61 -4.21 -6.07 -9.39
CA VAL A 61 -4.68 -6.80 -8.20
C VAL A 61 -4.15 -8.24 -8.17
N SER A 62 -4.05 -8.90 -9.33
CA SER A 62 -3.50 -10.26 -9.42
C SER A 62 -1.97 -10.35 -9.42
N GLY A 63 -1.27 -9.26 -9.74
CA GLY A 63 0.18 -9.25 -9.94
C GLY A 63 0.97 -8.54 -8.84
N CYS A 64 0.30 -7.79 -7.96
CA CYS A 64 0.95 -7.07 -6.87
C CYS A 64 1.18 -7.98 -5.65
N ASP A 65 2.39 -7.92 -5.08
CA ASP A 65 2.69 -8.53 -3.79
C ASP A 65 2.11 -7.71 -2.63
N VAL A 66 2.16 -6.38 -2.74
CA VAL A 66 1.67 -5.42 -1.75
C VAL A 66 0.73 -4.40 -2.40
N TRP A 67 -0.42 -4.18 -1.78
CA TRP A 67 -1.35 -3.13 -2.13
C TRP A 67 -1.19 -1.96 -1.17
N LEU A 68 -0.61 -0.85 -1.67
CA LEU A 68 -0.35 0.35 -0.89
C LEU A 68 -1.56 1.29 -0.94
N ASN A 69 -2.09 1.64 0.23
CA ASN A 69 -3.18 2.61 0.38
C ASN A 69 -2.82 3.63 1.46
N ASN A 70 -2.42 4.83 1.05
CA ASN A 70 -1.96 5.88 1.96
C ASN A 70 -2.65 7.24 1.67
N PRO A 71 -4.00 7.30 1.68
CA PRO A 71 -4.69 8.58 1.60
C PRO A 71 -4.43 9.40 2.88
N ARG A 72 -4.63 10.71 2.82
CA ARG A 72 -4.58 11.53 4.02
C ARG A 72 -5.77 11.16 4.92
N ARG A 73 -5.51 10.85 6.20
CA ARG A 73 -6.58 10.62 7.19
C ARG A 73 -7.43 11.88 7.38
N PRO A 74 -8.75 11.79 7.64
CA PRO A 74 -9.60 10.60 7.64
C PRO A 74 -10.37 10.43 6.31
N LEU A 75 -9.70 10.64 5.17
CA LEU A 75 -10.38 10.71 3.88
C LEU A 75 -10.62 9.34 3.23
N GLU A 76 -10.27 8.23 3.90
CA GLU A 76 -10.60 6.90 3.40
C GLU A 76 -11.98 6.44 3.87
N ALA A 77 -12.92 6.34 2.92
CA ALA A 77 -14.29 5.94 3.26
C ALA A 77 -14.49 4.41 3.37
N SER A 78 -13.77 3.60 2.59
CA SER A 78 -14.05 2.15 2.54
C SER A 78 -12.93 1.30 1.91
N GLY A 79 -12.16 1.82 0.97
CA GLY A 79 -10.98 1.09 0.45
C GLY A 79 -11.25 -0.30 -0.14
N THR A 80 -12.39 -0.54 -0.81
CA THR A 80 -12.78 -1.87 -1.34
C THR A 80 -11.75 -2.53 -2.29
N SER A 81 -10.84 -1.77 -2.88
CA SER A 81 -9.71 -2.30 -3.66
C SER A 81 -8.76 -3.14 -2.80
N GLY A 82 -8.56 -2.76 -1.53
CA GLY A 82 -7.73 -3.53 -0.60
C GLY A 82 -8.32 -4.88 -0.27
N MET A 83 -9.65 -4.97 -0.15
CA MET A 83 -10.37 -6.25 -0.01
C MET A 83 -10.15 -7.17 -1.22
N LYS A 84 -10.23 -6.61 -2.44
CA LYS A 84 -9.98 -7.36 -3.68
C LYS A 84 -8.54 -7.86 -3.75
N ALA A 85 -7.57 -7.03 -3.36
CA ALA A 85 -6.15 -7.39 -3.31
C ALA A 85 -5.90 -8.59 -2.39
N THR A 86 -6.48 -8.58 -1.19
CA THR A 86 -6.33 -9.69 -0.24
C THR A 86 -6.87 -11.02 -0.79
N CYS A 87 -7.98 -11.02 -1.54
CA CYS A 87 -8.51 -12.23 -2.20
C CYS A 87 -7.56 -12.83 -3.25
N HIS A 88 -6.60 -12.05 -3.73
CA HIS A 88 -5.57 -12.50 -4.67
C HIS A 88 -4.23 -12.86 -3.99
N GLY A 89 -4.19 -12.85 -2.66
CA GLY A 89 -2.96 -13.09 -1.89
C GLY A 89 -2.00 -11.92 -1.81
N CYS A 90 -2.46 -10.74 -2.19
CA CYS A 90 -1.75 -9.50 -1.96
C CYS A 90 -1.88 -9.09 -0.49
N LEU A 91 -0.79 -8.58 0.10
CA LEU A 91 -0.83 -8.01 1.45
C LEU A 91 -1.14 -6.52 1.38
N ASN A 92 -1.98 -6.02 2.28
CA ASN A 92 -2.21 -4.58 2.38
C ASN A 92 -1.11 -3.91 3.21
N LEU A 93 -0.69 -2.75 2.73
CA LEU A 93 0.11 -1.76 3.44
C LEU A 93 -0.71 -0.48 3.46
N SER A 94 -1.37 -0.20 4.57
CA SER A 94 -2.31 0.92 4.64
C SER A 94 -2.27 1.63 5.98
N ILE A 95 -2.64 2.90 5.98
CA ILE A 95 -2.98 3.61 7.22
C ILE A 95 -4.17 2.93 7.90
N LEU A 96 -4.28 3.09 9.21
CA LEU A 96 -5.41 2.60 10.01
C LEU A 96 -6.62 3.53 9.82
N ASP A 97 -7.21 3.50 8.63
CA ASP A 97 -8.42 4.25 8.28
C ASP A 97 -9.35 3.38 7.42
N GLY A 98 -10.64 3.77 7.39
CA GLY A 98 -11.76 3.00 6.82
C GLY A 98 -11.65 1.49 7.05
N TRP A 99 -11.67 0.67 5.99
CA TRP A 99 -11.76 -0.80 6.18
C TRP A 99 -10.50 -1.40 6.81
N TRP A 100 -9.33 -0.79 6.62
CA TRP A 100 -8.10 -1.34 7.17
C TRP A 100 -8.05 -1.18 8.68
N ARG A 101 -8.67 -0.13 9.23
CA ARG A 101 -8.88 0.02 10.68
C ARG A 101 -9.71 -1.13 11.25
N GLU A 102 -10.73 -1.60 10.53
CA GLU A 102 -11.60 -2.70 10.98
C GLU A 102 -10.97 -4.07 10.75
N GLY A 103 -10.24 -4.22 9.64
CA GLY A 103 -9.72 -5.49 9.17
C GLY A 103 -8.35 -5.87 9.74
N TYR A 104 -7.50 -4.91 10.11
CA TYR A 104 -6.13 -5.19 10.52
C TYR A 104 -6.04 -5.82 11.92
N ASP A 105 -5.35 -6.97 12.04
CA ASP A 105 -5.17 -7.68 13.30
C ASP A 105 -3.69 -7.84 13.73
N GLY A 106 -2.77 -7.16 13.03
CA GLY A 106 -1.32 -7.30 13.23
C GLY A 106 -0.68 -8.46 12.47
N THR A 107 -1.47 -9.46 12.07
CA THR A 107 -0.99 -10.68 11.42
C THR A 107 -1.31 -10.71 9.92
N ASN A 108 -2.32 -9.97 9.47
CA ASN A 108 -2.88 -10.08 8.12
C ASN A 108 -2.42 -9.01 7.11
N GLY A 109 -1.40 -8.22 7.45
CA GLY A 109 -0.80 -7.21 6.55
C GLY A 109 0.18 -6.32 7.30
N PHE A 110 0.19 -5.03 6.92
CA PHE A 110 1.04 -3.99 7.50
C PHE A 110 0.24 -2.69 7.71
N ALA A 111 0.45 -2.04 8.85
CA ALA A 111 -0.16 -0.75 9.17
C ALA A 111 0.85 0.39 9.07
N ILE A 112 0.46 1.51 8.46
CA ILE A 112 1.26 2.74 8.39
C ILE A 112 0.91 3.62 9.59
N GLY A 113 1.85 3.69 10.55
CA GLY A 113 1.69 4.50 11.75
C GLY A 113 0.59 3.99 12.70
N GLY A 114 0.34 4.78 13.74
CA GLY A 114 -0.73 4.53 14.71
C GLY A 114 -2.03 5.26 14.34
N ASP A 115 -2.84 5.58 15.36
CA ASP A 115 -4.09 6.33 15.22
C ASP A 115 -3.93 7.85 15.40
N GLU A 116 -2.69 8.33 15.35
CA GLU A 116 -2.33 9.73 15.51
C GLU A 116 -3.00 10.59 14.43
N HIS A 117 -3.57 11.73 14.86
CA HIS A 117 -4.18 12.75 13.99
C HIS A 117 -3.71 14.13 14.44
N PRO A 118 -2.58 14.61 13.91
CA PRO A 118 -2.12 15.97 14.17
C PRO A 118 -3.11 17.00 13.62
N ASP A 119 -3.29 18.12 14.33
CA ASP A 119 -4.16 19.22 13.87
C ASP A 119 -3.61 19.93 12.62
N ASN A 120 -2.31 19.80 12.36
CA ASN A 120 -1.63 20.42 11.24
C ASN A 120 -1.43 19.40 10.09
N VAL A 121 -1.94 19.75 8.91
CA VAL A 121 -1.82 18.96 7.68
C VAL A 121 -0.37 18.71 7.26
N ASP A 122 0.50 19.71 7.35
CA ASP A 122 1.92 19.57 6.96
C ASP A 122 2.65 18.62 7.90
N GLU A 123 2.29 18.65 9.18
CA GLU A 123 2.84 17.74 10.19
C GLU A 123 2.33 16.32 9.98
N GLN A 124 1.04 16.16 9.65
CA GLN A 124 0.48 14.86 9.28
C GLN A 124 1.17 14.27 8.05
N ASP A 125 1.34 15.05 6.97
CA ASP A 125 2.02 14.59 5.77
C ASP A 125 3.48 14.17 6.06
N ARG A 126 4.18 14.90 6.95
CA ARG A 126 5.54 14.55 7.40
C ARG A 126 5.56 13.22 8.15
N LEU A 127 4.68 13.06 9.15
CA LEU A 127 4.60 11.86 9.98
C LEU A 127 4.16 10.63 9.16
N ASP A 128 3.16 10.76 8.30
CA ASP A 128 2.68 9.67 7.44
C ASP A 128 3.79 9.23 6.46
N SER A 129 4.56 10.17 5.91
CA SER A 129 5.72 9.87 5.07
C SER A 129 6.82 9.12 5.84
N GLU A 130 7.14 9.53 7.07
CA GLU A 130 8.12 8.88 7.92
C GLU A 130 7.67 7.47 8.33
N ASN A 131 6.40 7.32 8.71
CA ASN A 131 5.79 6.05 9.06
C ASN A 131 5.77 5.07 7.89
N LEU A 132 5.40 5.54 6.69
CA LEU A 132 5.44 4.73 5.48
C LEU A 132 6.86 4.21 5.22
N TYR A 133 7.86 5.10 5.30
CA TYR A 133 9.25 4.71 5.08
C TYR A 133 9.74 3.69 6.12
N LYS A 134 9.38 3.89 7.39
CA LYS A 134 9.74 3.00 8.50
C LYS A 134 9.17 1.60 8.30
N VAL A 135 7.87 1.48 8.04
CA VAL A 135 7.18 0.19 7.86
C VAL A 135 7.67 -0.50 6.59
N LEU A 136 7.80 0.25 5.49
CA LEU A 136 8.30 -0.30 4.24
C LEU A 136 9.72 -0.88 4.39
N SER A 137 10.64 -0.12 4.99
CA SER A 137 12.05 -0.50 5.10
C SER A 137 12.34 -1.50 6.21
N GLY A 138 11.60 -1.41 7.32
CA GLY A 138 11.81 -2.19 8.52
C GLY A 138 11.01 -3.48 8.59
N GLU A 139 9.85 -3.54 7.92
CA GLU A 139 8.91 -4.65 8.05
C GLU A 139 8.59 -5.29 6.69
N VAL A 140 8.08 -4.52 5.73
CA VAL A 140 7.56 -5.05 4.46
C VAL A 140 8.68 -5.68 3.63
N ILE A 141 9.74 -4.92 3.33
CA ILE A 141 10.85 -5.39 2.50
C ILE A 141 11.58 -6.56 3.17
N PRO A 142 11.97 -6.51 4.46
CA PRO A 142 12.58 -7.65 5.13
C PRO A 142 11.68 -8.88 5.13
N CYS A 143 10.38 -8.74 5.43
CA CYS A 143 9.45 -9.86 5.43
C CYS A 143 9.28 -10.47 4.03
N PHE A 144 9.21 -9.63 2.99
CA PHE A 144 9.10 -10.09 1.61
C PHE A 144 10.37 -10.76 1.11
N TYR A 145 11.56 -10.47 1.64
CA TYR A 145 12.83 -11.05 1.17
C TYR A 145 13.43 -12.10 2.10
N ASP A 146 12.91 -12.26 3.31
CA ASP A 146 13.29 -13.34 4.21
C ASP A 146 12.87 -14.69 3.62
N ARG A 147 13.82 -15.62 3.49
CA ARG A 147 13.63 -16.94 2.88
C ARG A 147 14.29 -17.98 3.77
N ASP A 148 13.60 -19.09 3.99
CA ASP A 148 14.20 -20.24 4.64
C ASP A 148 15.24 -20.94 3.73
N LYS A 149 15.87 -22.01 4.24
CA LYS A 149 16.88 -22.79 3.49
C LYS A 149 16.35 -23.39 2.18
N SER A 150 15.03 -23.49 2.02
CA SER A 150 14.38 -24.00 0.82
C SER A 150 13.92 -22.88 -0.13
N GLY A 151 14.23 -21.61 0.19
CA GLY A 151 13.81 -20.47 -0.60
C GLY A 151 12.34 -20.08 -0.38
N ILE A 152 11.74 -20.43 0.76
CA ILE A 152 10.32 -20.17 1.04
C ILE A 152 10.16 -18.99 2.02
N PRO A 153 9.34 -17.97 1.69
CA PRO A 153 9.07 -16.85 2.60
C PRO A 153 7.98 -17.20 3.63
N ARG A 154 8.36 -17.94 4.68
CA ARG A 154 7.43 -18.45 5.70
C ARG A 154 6.58 -17.36 6.34
N ALA A 155 7.20 -16.27 6.78
CA ALA A 155 6.51 -15.17 7.43
C ALA A 155 5.50 -14.49 6.48
N TRP A 156 5.92 -14.22 5.24
CA TRP A 156 5.06 -13.65 4.20
C TRP A 156 3.83 -14.51 3.91
N LEU A 157 4.04 -15.82 3.71
CA LEU A 157 2.96 -16.78 3.46
C LEU A 157 2.04 -16.91 4.66
N GLY A 158 2.56 -16.82 5.88
CA GLY A 158 1.77 -16.75 7.11
C GLY A 158 0.81 -15.57 7.09
N LYS A 159 1.32 -14.36 6.81
CA LYS A 159 0.50 -13.14 6.68
C LYS A 159 -0.54 -13.27 5.57
N THR A 160 -0.14 -13.82 4.43
CA THR A 160 -1.02 -14.00 3.26
C THR A 160 -2.20 -14.92 3.57
N ARG A 161 -1.95 -16.00 4.33
CA ARG A 161 -2.99 -16.93 4.79
C ARG A 161 -3.93 -16.28 5.81
N ALA A 162 -3.38 -15.50 6.74
CA ALA A 162 -4.18 -14.75 7.71
C ALA A 162 -5.11 -13.72 7.01
N GLY A 163 -4.60 -12.99 6.02
CA GLY A 163 -5.38 -12.06 5.20
C GLY A 163 -6.55 -12.73 4.48
N HIS A 164 -6.29 -13.85 3.79
CA HIS A 164 -7.37 -14.60 3.12
C HIS A 164 -8.48 -15.05 4.07
N GLY A 165 -8.12 -15.48 5.28
CA GLY A 165 -9.11 -15.89 6.29
C GLY A 165 -10.01 -14.74 6.75
N HIS A 166 -9.52 -13.50 6.68
CA HIS A 166 -10.21 -12.32 7.22
C HIS A 166 -11.27 -11.76 6.24
N VAL A 167 -11.05 -11.81 4.93
CA VAL A 167 -12.01 -11.27 3.93
C VAL A 167 -13.26 -12.14 3.78
N GLY A 168 -13.18 -13.42 4.18
CA GLY A 168 -14.32 -14.34 4.19
C GLY A 168 -15.12 -14.36 5.50
N GLY A 169 -14.69 -13.61 6.53
CA GLY A 169 -15.37 -13.55 7.83
C GLY A 169 -16.47 -12.48 7.88
N PRO A 170 -17.44 -12.59 8.80
CA PRO A 170 -18.39 -11.50 9.03
C PRO A 170 -17.64 -10.23 9.48
N VAL A 171 -17.94 -9.10 8.85
CA VAL A 171 -17.43 -7.78 9.24
C VAL A 171 -17.74 -7.57 10.71
N ARG A 172 -16.70 -7.48 11.56
CA ARG A 172 -16.88 -7.20 12.97
C ARG A 172 -17.19 -5.71 13.11
N HIS A 173 -18.47 -5.38 13.17
CA HIS A 173 -18.90 -4.05 13.59
C HIS A 173 -18.46 -3.85 15.04
N HIS A 174 -17.45 -3.00 15.25
CA HIS A 174 -17.24 -2.42 16.57
C HIS A 174 -18.38 -1.42 16.83
N PRO A 175 -19.18 -1.58 17.90
CA PRO A 175 -20.18 -0.58 18.23
C PRO A 175 -19.43 0.69 18.64
N HIS A 176 -19.50 1.72 17.80
CA HIS A 176 -19.11 3.06 18.19
C HIS A 176 -20.01 3.49 19.34
N GLY A 177 -19.41 3.79 20.49
CA GLY A 177 -20.09 4.36 21.63
C GLY A 177 -20.75 5.68 21.24
N ALA A 178 -22.01 5.82 21.66
CA ALA A 178 -22.77 7.06 21.66
C ALA A 178 -22.26 8.03 22.72
#